data_AF-A0A960HXB9-F1
#
_entry.id   AF-A0A960HXB9-F1
#
_cell.length_a   1.000
_cell.length_b   1.000
_cell.length_c   1.000
_cell.angle_alpha   90.00
_cell.angle_beta   90.00
_cell.angle_gamma   90.00
#
_symmetry.space_group_name_H-M   'P 1'
#
loop_
_entity.id
_entity.type
_entity.pdbx_description
1 polymer ?
#
loop_
_entity_poly.entity_id
_entity_poly.type
_entity_poly.pdbx_seq_one_letter_code
_entity_poly.pdbx_strand_id
1 'polypeptide(L)'
;MARKLADAHGLAASEVIFSRSVVDDLQAHQFVIQQAVSDIRRDLSNGVIDTEQALAWLVECLEPFLETRIEPHTGAETQSRR
;
A
#
# COMPACT_ATOMS: atom_id res chain seq x y z
N MET A 1 -6.13 -10.25 -25.56
CA MET A 1 -7.49 -10.30 -24.96
C MET A 1 -7.74 -9.14 -24.00
N ALA A 2 -6.83 -8.82 -23.08
CA ALA A 2 -6.96 -7.68 -22.13
C ALA A 2 -7.36 -6.32 -22.76
N ARG A 3 -6.87 -6.02 -23.97
CA ARG A 3 -7.14 -4.75 -24.67
C ARG A 3 -8.60 -4.54 -25.10
N LYS A 4 -9.34 -5.60 -25.45
CA LYS A 4 -10.77 -5.51 -25.79
C LYS A 4 -11.67 -5.41 -24.55
N LEU A 5 -11.19 -5.91 -23.41
CA LEU A 5 -11.91 -5.86 -22.14
C LEU A 5 -11.82 -4.46 -21.51
N ALA A 6 -10.66 -3.80 -21.64
CA ALA A 6 -10.47 -2.42 -21.17
C ALA A 6 -11.43 -1.42 -21.87
N ASP A 7 -11.50 -1.46 -23.21
CA ASP A 7 -12.43 -0.63 -23.99
C ASP A 7 -13.90 -0.86 -23.59
N ALA A 8 -14.29 -2.12 -23.33
CA ALA A 8 -15.66 -2.46 -22.94
C ALA A 8 -16.07 -1.94 -21.56
N HIS A 9 -15.10 -1.59 -20.71
CA HIS A 9 -15.30 -1.02 -19.38
C HIS A 9 -14.91 0.45 -19.28
N GLY A 10 -14.69 1.12 -20.42
CA GLY A 10 -14.37 2.55 -20.48
C GLY A 10 -12.98 2.91 -19.97
N LEU A 11 -12.08 1.93 -19.87
CA LEU A 11 -10.71 2.13 -19.40
C LEU A 11 -9.81 2.54 -20.55
N ALA A 12 -9.02 3.60 -20.34
CA ALA A 12 -8.01 4.00 -21.30
C ALA A 12 -6.89 2.94 -21.38
N ALA A 13 -6.20 2.87 -22.52
CA ALA A 13 -5.10 1.91 -22.71
C ALA A 13 -3.92 2.07 -21.72
N SER A 14 -3.87 3.19 -21.00
CA SER A 14 -2.89 3.49 -19.95
C SER A 14 -3.36 3.12 -18.54
N GLU A 15 -4.61 2.69 -18.36
CA GLU A 15 -5.18 2.44 -17.03
C GLU A 15 -4.96 0.99 -16.59
N VAL A 16 -4.67 0.83 -15.30
CA VAL A 16 -4.35 -0.45 -14.67
C VAL A 16 -5.36 -0.74 -13.58
N ILE A 17 -5.87 -1.97 -13.55
CA ILE A 17 -6.82 -2.43 -12.53
C ILE A 17 -6.03 -3.15 -11.43
N PHE A 18 -6.33 -2.79 -10.19
CA PHE A 18 -5.86 -3.48 -8.99
C PHE A 18 -7.05 -3.93 -8.16
N SER A 19 -6.87 -4.96 -7.33
CA SER A 19 -7.91 -5.34 -6.39
C SER A 19 -8.10 -4.23 -5.35
N ARG A 20 -9.36 -4.01 -4.95
CA ARG A 20 -9.67 -3.02 -3.92
C ARG A 20 -8.97 -3.33 -2.58
N SER A 21 -8.86 -4.62 -2.25
CA SER A 21 -8.20 -5.07 -1.02
C SER A 21 -6.74 -4.62 -0.92
N VAL A 22 -5.98 -4.66 -2.02
CA VAL A 22 -4.58 -4.19 -2.02
C VAL A 22 -4.49 -2.70 -1.73
N VAL A 23 -5.45 -1.91 -2.22
CA VAL A 23 -5.51 -0.47 -1.90
C VAL A 23 -5.84 -0.25 -0.42
N ASP A 24 -6.78 -1.02 0.13
CA ASP A 24 -7.16 -0.92 1.53
C ASP A 24 -5.98 -1.33 2.45
N ASP A 25 -5.23 -2.38 2.10
CA ASP A 25 -4.03 -2.82 2.83
C ASP A 25 -2.94 -1.74 2.81
N LEU A 26 -2.68 -1.12 1.64
CA LEU A 26 -1.73 0.00 1.53
C LEU A 26 -2.15 1.19 2.38
N GLN A 27 -3.44 1.52 2.42
CA GLN A 27 -3.96 2.61 3.25
C GLN A 27 -3.79 2.32 4.73
N ALA A 28 -4.01 1.06 5.16
CA ALA A 28 -3.79 0.65 6.54
C ALA A 28 -2.31 0.78 6.93
N HIS A 29 -1.39 0.29 6.09
CA HIS A 29 0.05 0.44 6.34
C HIS A 29 0.49 1.91 6.36
N GLN A 30 -0.01 2.73 5.41
CA GLN A 30 0.26 4.16 5.39
C GLN A 30 -0.19 4.85 6.70
N PHE A 31 -1.35 4.48 7.22
CA PHE A 31 -1.85 5.01 8.49
C PHE A 31 -0.90 4.70 9.65
N VAL A 32 -0.40 3.46 9.75
CA VAL A 32 0.56 3.06 10.79
C VAL A 32 1.83 3.90 10.72
N ILE A 33 2.39 4.09 9.51
CA ILE A 33 3.60 4.91 9.31
C ILE A 33 3.34 6.37 9.74
N GLN A 34 2.17 6.93 9.42
CA GLN A 34 1.83 8.30 9.83
C GLN A 34 1.77 8.45 11.35
N GLN A 35 1.20 7.47 12.06
CA GLN A 35 1.17 7.47 13.52
C GLN A 35 2.58 7.33 14.11
N ALA A 36 3.38 6.37 13.60
CA ALA A 36 4.75 6.17 14.03
C ALA A 36 5.60 7.44 13.87
N VAL A 37 5.49 8.15 12.74
CA VAL A 37 6.18 9.44 12.54
C VAL A 37 5.72 10.50 13.54
N SER A 38 4.43 10.56 13.85
CA SER A 38 3.90 11.50 14.85
C SER A 38 4.45 11.20 16.24
N ASP A 39 4.47 9.92 16.64
CA ASP A 39 4.99 9.48 17.93
C ASP A 39 6.50 9.71 18.03
N ILE A 40 7.27 9.30 17.02
CA ILE A 40 8.71 9.54 16.95
C ILE A 40 9.04 11.03 17.09
N ARG A 41 8.31 11.92 16.40
CA ARG A 41 8.53 13.37 16.50
C ARG A 41 8.29 13.88 17.91
N ARG A 42 7.20 13.44 18.55
CA ARG A 42 6.88 13.79 19.94
C ARG A 42 7.97 13.28 20.87
N ASP A 43 8.33 12.01 20.77
CA ASP A 43 9.19 11.32 21.72
C ASP A 43 10.65 11.78 21.60
N LEU A 44 11.13 12.07 20.38
CA LEU A 44 12.42 12.75 20.17
C LEU A 44 12.42 14.16 20.78
N SER A 45 11.35 14.94 20.58
CA SER A 45 11.28 16.31 21.11
C SER A 45 11.27 16.35 22.64
N ASN A 46 10.73 15.30 23.27
CA ASN A 46 10.69 15.13 24.72
C ASN A 46 11.92 14.40 25.27
N GLY A 47 12.85 13.94 24.43
CA GLY A 47 14.03 13.17 24.84
C GLY A 47 13.71 11.79 25.42
N VAL A 48 12.55 11.22 25.05
CA VAL A 48 12.09 9.89 25.52
C VAL A 48 12.83 8.77 24.78
N ILE A 49 13.13 8.99 23.50
CA ILE A 49 13.92 8.08 22.65
C ILE A 49 15.07 8.85 22.02
N ASP A 50 16.12 8.15 21.61
CA ASP A 50 17.19 8.70 20.78
C ASP A 50 16.93 8.46 19.28
N THR A 51 17.79 9.03 18.44
CA THR A 51 17.70 8.94 16.98
C THR A 51 17.83 7.50 16.46
N GLU A 52 18.63 6.65 17.12
CA GLU A 52 18.85 5.27 16.68
C GLU A 52 17.61 4.42 16.95
N GLN A 53 17.03 4.54 18.14
CA GLN A 53 15.76 3.92 18.53
C GLN A 53 14.61 4.39 17.62
N ALA A 54 14.55 5.70 17.35
CA ALA A 54 13.55 6.27 16.44
C ALA A 54 13.68 5.70 15.02
N LEU A 55 14.90 5.55 14.51
CA LEU A 55 15.14 5.01 13.17
C LEU A 55 14.78 3.53 13.09
N ALA A 56 15.17 2.73 14.09
CA ALA A 56 14.83 1.32 14.16
C ALA A 56 13.31 1.12 14.15
N TRP A 57 12.58 1.87 14.98
CA TRP A 57 11.13 1.78 15.04
C TRP A 57 10.46 2.21 13.72
N LEU A 58 10.96 3.28 13.08
CA LEU A 58 10.43 3.71 11.79
C LEU A 58 10.61 2.62 10.72
N VAL A 59 11.76 1.94 10.69
CA VAL A 59 12.04 0.85 9.76
C VAL A 59 11.08 -0.32 9.99
N GLU A 60 10.85 -0.73 11.24
CA GLU A 60 9.88 -1.77 11.59
C GLU A 60 8.46 -1.43 11.11
N CYS A 61 8.04 -0.16 11.25
CA CYS A 61 6.73 0.26 10.74
C CYS A 61 6.64 0.33 9.21
N LEU A 62 7.77 0.53 8.52
CA LEU A 62 7.83 0.60 7.06
C LEU A 62 7.86 -0.77 6.40
N GLU A 63 8.35 -1.81 7.07
CA GLU A 63 8.57 -3.13 6.50
C GLU A 63 7.29 -3.74 5.86
N PRO A 64 6.11 -3.73 6.53
CA PRO A 64 4.88 -4.25 5.91
C PRO A 64 4.44 -3.48 4.66
N PHE A 65 4.68 -2.17 4.65
CA PHE A 65 4.39 -1.33 3.48
C PHE A 65 5.28 -1.69 2.29
N LEU A 66 6.58 -1.94 2.53
CA LEU A 66 7.54 -2.33 1.51
C LEU A 66 7.30 -3.74 0.97
N GLU A 67 6.80 -4.64 1.82
CA GLU A 67 6.44 -6.01 1.42
C GLU A 67 5.13 -6.09 0.64
N THR A 68 4.29 -5.05 0.69
CA THR A 68 3.01 -5.02 -0.02
C THR A 68 3.24 -4.98 -1.52
N ARG A 69 2.98 -6.11 -2.20
CA ARG A 69 3.08 -6.21 -3.65
C ARG A 69 1.80 -5.73 -4.32
N ILE A 70 1.96 -4.79 -5.26
CA ILE A 70 0.87 -4.30 -6.11
C ILE A 70 0.98 -4.98 -7.46
N GLU A 71 0.16 -6.01 -7.67
CA GLU A 71 0.15 -6.75 -8.94
C GLU A 71 -1.04 -6.30 -9.81
N PRO A 72 -0.79 -5.85 -11.06
CA PRO A 72 -1.82 -5.55 -12.03
C PRO A 72 -2.68 -6.77 -12.32
N HIS A 73 -4.00 -6.60 -12.31
CA HIS A 73 -4.89 -7.64 -12.81
C HIS A 73 -5.00 -7.50 -14.33
N THR A 74 -4.32 -8.36 -15.09
CA THR A 74 -4.62 -8.54 -16.51
C THR A 74 -5.87 -9.42 -16.58
N GLY A 75 -7.04 -8.85 -16.89
CA GLY A 75 -8.35 -9.53 -16.83
C GLY A 75 -8.49 -10.80 -17.69
N ALA A 76 -7.89 -11.90 -17.25
CA ALA A 76 -8.05 -13.25 -17.79
C ALA A 76 -8.94 -14.13 -16.90
N GLU A 77 -9.26 -13.71 -15.68
CA GLU A 77 -10.13 -14.46 -14.77
C GLU A 77 -11.59 -14.05 -14.94
N THR A 78 -12.13 -14.37 -16.11
CA THR A 78 -13.57 -14.42 -16.32
C THR A 78 -14.14 -15.58 -15.50
N GLN A 79 -14.82 -15.24 -14.41
CA GLN A 79 -16.03 -15.88 -13.89
C GLN A 79 -16.13 -17.41 -14.09
N SER A 80 -15.75 -18.16 -13.05
CA SER A 80 -16.38 -19.48 -12.79
C SER A 80 -17.39 -19.30 -11.65
N ARG A 81 -18.55 -18.73 -11.98
CA ARG A 81 -19.76 -18.88 -11.15
C ARG A 81 -20.58 -20.00 -11.77
N ARG A 82 -20.57 -21.17 -11.11
CA ARG A 82 -21.62 -22.19 -11.23
C ARG A 82 -22.58 -22.02 -10.07
#